data_AF-A0A3D1IMT4-F1
#
_entry.id   AF-A0A3D1IMT4-F1
#
_cell.length_a   1.000
_cell.length_b   1.000
_cell.length_c   1.000
_cell.angle_alpha   90.00
_cell.angle_beta   90.00
_cell.angle_gamma   90.00
#
_symmetry.space_group_name_H-M   'P 1'
#
loop_
_entity.id
_entity.type
_entity.pdbx_description
1 polymer ?
#
loop_
_entity_poly.entity_id
_entity_poly.type
_entity_poly.pdbx_seq_one_letter_code
_entity_poly.pdbx_strand_id
1 'polypeptide(L)'
;MMFGEVEMLKRFELAAGVGFRGAEIQHPYEQTSAEIGQAFRDNGLESVLFNVPTAVGALPGQEADFEAGFARALEYAEAAGCGQVHCLAGTTDDSRA
;
A
#
# COMPACT_ATOMS: atom_id res chain seq x y z
N MET A 1 2.31 9.01 9.35
CA MET A 1 2.34 9.39 7.92
C MET A 1 3.13 10.69 7.78
N MET A 2 4.00 10.80 6.79
CA MET A 2 4.82 12.00 6.52
C MET A 2 4.32 12.73 5.26
N PHE A 3 4.68 14.01 5.13
CA PHE A 3 4.34 14.87 3.98
C PHE A 3 2.81 15.01 3.75
N GLY A 4 2.02 15.02 4.82
CA GLY A 4 0.56 15.10 4.76
C GLY A 4 0.01 16.45 4.31
N GLU A 5 0.86 17.46 4.22
CA GLU A 5 0.57 18.82 3.77
C GLU A 5 0.40 18.95 2.25
N VAL A 6 0.70 17.90 1.47
CA VAL A 6 0.51 17.86 0.02
C VAL A 6 -0.24 16.60 -0.44
N GLU A 7 -0.75 16.65 -1.68
CA GLU A 7 -1.35 15.52 -2.38
C GLU A 7 -0.38 14.33 -2.50
N MET A 8 -0.92 13.10 -2.51
CA MET A 8 -0.15 11.87 -2.38
C MET A 8 1.02 11.78 -3.38
N LEU A 9 0.78 12.01 -4.66
CA LEU A 9 1.81 11.89 -5.70
C LEU A 9 2.96 12.88 -5.50
N LYS A 10 2.71 14.05 -4.89
CA LYS A 10 3.76 15.03 -4.61
C LYS A 10 4.67 14.61 -3.46
N ARG A 11 4.21 13.71 -2.58
CA ARG A 11 4.97 13.24 -1.41
C ARG A 11 6.22 12.45 -1.80
N PHE A 12 6.19 11.75 -2.95
CA PHE A 12 7.32 10.99 -3.46
C PHE A 12 8.52 11.90 -3.76
N GLU A 13 8.27 13.02 -4.44
CA GLU A 13 9.32 14.01 -4.75
C GLU A 13 9.87 14.66 -3.48
N LEU A 14 9.01 14.99 -2.51
CA LEU A 14 9.45 15.54 -1.24
C LEU A 14 10.32 14.54 -0.45
N ALA A 15 9.91 13.27 -0.40
CA ALA A 15 10.65 12.22 0.27
C ALA A 15 12.04 12.03 -0.37
N ALA A 16 12.11 11.88 -1.69
CA ALA A 16 13.36 11.79 -2.41
C ALA A 16 14.24 13.03 -2.22
N GLY A 17 13.63 14.23 -2.29
CA GLY A 17 14.31 15.51 -2.13
C GLY A 17 14.99 15.72 -0.77
N VAL A 18 14.49 15.07 0.29
CA VAL A 18 15.14 15.08 1.62
C VAL A 18 16.01 13.85 1.89
N GLY A 19 16.26 13.01 0.88
CA GLY A 19 17.23 11.92 0.94
C GLY A 19 16.68 10.56 1.35
N PHE A 20 15.35 10.37 1.39
CA PHE A 20 14.78 9.02 1.49
C PHE A 20 15.13 8.22 0.23
N ARG A 21 15.40 6.93 0.42
CA ARG A 21 15.66 5.98 -0.68
C ARG A 21 14.56 4.95 -0.88
N GLY A 22 13.62 4.89 0.05
CA GLY A 22 12.46 4.02 -0.04
C GLY A 22 11.29 4.61 0.74
N ALA A 23 10.08 4.18 0.38
CA ALA A 23 8.85 4.59 1.04
C ALA A 23 7.89 3.40 1.16
N GLU A 24 7.15 3.38 2.28
CA GLU A 24 5.98 2.53 2.47
C GLU A 24 4.70 3.34 2.27
N ILE A 25 3.63 2.69 1.78
CA ILE A 25 2.34 3.34 1.54
C ILE A 25 1.21 2.44 2.02
N GLN A 26 0.43 2.95 2.98
CA GLN A 26 -0.67 2.19 3.55
C GLN A 26 -1.92 2.19 2.65
N HIS A 27 -2.22 3.31 1.97
CA HIS A 27 -3.48 3.46 1.22
C HIS A 27 -3.28 4.21 -0.12
N PRO A 28 -2.72 3.57 -1.16
CA PRO A 28 -2.50 4.20 -2.48
C PRO A 28 -3.74 4.21 -3.40
N TYR A 29 -4.88 3.72 -2.92
CA TYR A 29 -5.98 3.21 -3.75
C TYR A 29 -6.88 4.27 -4.41
N GLU A 30 -6.64 5.54 -4.15
CA GLU A 30 -7.29 6.66 -4.85
C GLU A 30 -6.61 6.99 -6.19
N GLN A 31 -5.34 6.61 -6.34
CA GLN A 31 -4.59 6.69 -7.59
C GLN A 31 -4.61 5.33 -8.29
N THR A 32 -4.24 5.28 -9.56
CA THR A 32 -4.04 4.02 -10.26
C THR A 32 -2.70 3.37 -9.87
N SER A 33 -2.60 2.04 -9.99
CA SER A 33 -1.34 1.31 -9.77
C SER A 33 -0.22 1.82 -10.70
N ALA A 34 -0.56 2.21 -11.93
CA ALA A 34 0.36 2.79 -12.90
C ALA A 34 0.94 4.13 -12.43
N GLU A 35 0.11 5.04 -11.91
CA GLU A 35 0.56 6.32 -11.36
C GLU A 35 1.48 6.14 -10.15
N ILE A 36 1.13 5.22 -9.24
CA ILE A 36 1.94 4.92 -8.06
C ILE A 36 3.29 4.30 -8.45
N GLY A 37 3.28 3.31 -9.33
CA GLY A 37 4.50 2.69 -9.83
C GLY A 37 5.39 3.70 -10.55
N GLN A 38 4.79 4.62 -11.33
CA GLN A 38 5.54 5.68 -12.01
C GLN A 38 6.14 6.66 -11.01
N ALA A 39 5.41 7.05 -9.97
CA ALA A 39 5.91 7.94 -8.93
C ALA A 39 7.11 7.35 -8.17
N PHE A 40 7.12 6.05 -7.87
CA PHE A 40 8.31 5.38 -7.31
C PHE A 40 9.50 5.46 -8.28
N ARG A 41 9.29 5.11 -9.56
CA ARG A 41 10.36 5.11 -10.57
C ARG A 41 10.94 6.50 -10.82
N ASP A 42 10.09 7.51 -11.02
CA ASP A 42 10.51 8.88 -11.35
C ASP A 42 11.32 9.53 -10.23
N ASN A 43 11.06 9.11 -8.98
CA ASN A 43 11.74 9.65 -7.80
C ASN A 43 12.88 8.75 -7.30
N GLY A 44 13.17 7.64 -7.99
CA GLY A 44 14.25 6.71 -7.60
C GLY A 44 14.04 6.09 -6.22
N LEU A 45 12.78 5.93 -5.78
CA LEU A 45 12.43 5.37 -4.48
C LEU A 45 12.15 3.87 -4.60
N GLU A 46 12.67 3.10 -3.65
CA GLU A 46 12.27 1.72 -3.41
C GLU A 46 10.86 1.66 -2.82
N SER A 47 10.00 0.80 -3.38
CA SER A 47 8.71 0.49 -2.79
C SER A 47 8.89 -0.59 -1.71
N VAL A 48 8.74 -0.18 -0.44
CA VAL A 48 9.08 -1.03 0.70
C VAL A 48 7.91 -1.91 1.13
N LEU A 49 6.70 -1.34 1.20
CA LEU A 49 5.52 -2.04 1.72
C LEU A 49 4.21 -1.41 1.24
N PHE A 50 3.23 -2.26 0.93
CA PHE A 50 1.82 -1.88 0.79
C PHE A 50 0.94 -2.64 1.80
N ASN A 51 -0.17 -2.03 2.24
CA ASN A 51 -1.20 -2.76 2.99
C ASN A 51 -2.30 -3.25 2.03
N VAL A 52 -2.90 -4.40 2.31
CA VAL A 52 -4.21 -4.78 1.74
C VAL A 52 -5.26 -3.69 2.07
N PRO A 53 -6.16 -3.30 1.13
CA PRO A 53 -7.10 -2.21 1.35
C PRO A 53 -8.08 -2.45 2.51
N THR A 54 -8.42 -3.71 2.75
CA THR A 54 -9.40 -4.14 3.76
C THR A 54 -8.69 -4.83 4.92
N ALA A 55 -9.08 -4.47 6.14
CA ALA A 55 -8.60 -5.11 7.36
C ALA A 55 -9.52 -6.27 7.75
N VAL A 56 -9.40 -7.38 7.02
CA VAL A 56 -10.29 -8.55 7.18
C VAL A 56 -9.55 -9.89 7.17
N GLY A 57 -8.21 -9.89 7.19
CA GLY A 57 -7.38 -11.09 6.99
C GLY A 57 -7.53 -12.19 8.04
N ALA A 58 -8.13 -11.90 9.18
CA ALA A 58 -8.44 -12.87 10.24
C ALA A 58 -9.95 -12.92 10.57
N LEU A 59 -10.83 -12.40 9.69
CA LEU A 59 -12.28 -12.38 9.95
C LEU A 59 -12.97 -13.54 9.21
N PRO A 60 -13.52 -14.55 9.92
CA PRO A 60 -14.25 -15.65 9.29
C PRO A 60 -15.42 -15.16 8.44
N GLY A 61 -15.56 -15.67 7.21
CA GLY A 61 -16.61 -15.26 6.27
C GLY A 61 -16.27 -14.02 5.42
N GLN A 62 -15.08 -13.43 5.58
CA GLN A 62 -14.59 -12.31 4.78
C GLN A 62 -13.52 -12.73 3.75
N GLU A 63 -13.43 -14.02 3.43
CA GLU A 63 -12.39 -14.55 2.55
C GLU A 63 -12.45 -13.94 1.15
N ALA A 64 -13.65 -13.74 0.60
CA ALA A 64 -13.83 -13.10 -0.72
C ALA A 64 -13.38 -11.63 -0.73
N ASP A 65 -13.66 -10.89 0.36
CA ASP A 65 -13.23 -9.49 0.52
C ASP A 65 -11.72 -9.40 0.71
N PHE A 66 -11.12 -10.37 1.41
CA PHE A 66 -9.67 -10.51 1.54
C PHE A 66 -9.02 -10.81 0.19
N GLU A 67 -9.51 -11.80 -0.56
CA GLU A 67 -8.98 -12.18 -1.88
C GLU A 67 -9.04 -11.01 -2.86
N ALA A 68 -10.17 -10.30 -2.93
CA ALA A 68 -10.31 -9.12 -3.79
C ALA A 68 -9.37 -7.99 -3.37
N GLY A 69 -9.25 -7.73 -2.06
CA GLY A 69 -8.33 -6.73 -1.52
C GLY A 69 -6.86 -7.10 -1.80
N PHE A 70 -6.49 -8.35 -1.62
CA PHE A 70 -5.14 -8.86 -1.83
C PHE A 70 -4.75 -8.79 -3.31
N ALA A 71 -5.64 -9.21 -4.22
CA ALA A 71 -5.43 -9.08 -5.66
C ALA A 71 -5.17 -7.62 -6.04
N ARG A 72 -5.96 -6.68 -5.50
CA ARG A 72 -5.75 -5.25 -5.72
C ARG A 72 -4.41 -4.76 -5.15
N ALA A 73 -4.00 -5.20 -3.96
CA ALA A 73 -2.69 -4.84 -3.42
C ALA A 73 -1.54 -5.40 -4.27
N LEU A 74 -1.70 -6.61 -4.80
CA LEU A 74 -0.72 -7.26 -5.68
C LEU A 74 -0.51 -6.47 -6.98
N GLU A 75 -1.57 -5.95 -7.60
CA GLU A 75 -1.45 -5.09 -8.78
C GLU A 75 -0.56 -3.85 -8.54
N TYR A 76 -0.64 -3.27 -7.35
CA TYR A 76 0.17 -2.10 -6.98
C TYR A 76 1.60 -2.51 -6.64
N ALA A 77 1.76 -3.63 -5.93
CA ALA A 77 3.06 -4.18 -5.63
C ALA A 77 3.84 -4.52 -6.91
N GLU A 78 3.20 -5.16 -7.90
CA GLU A 78 3.79 -5.44 -9.20
C GLU A 78 4.17 -4.15 -9.96
N ALA A 79 3.26 -3.17 -10.01
CA ALA A 79 3.51 -1.90 -10.71
C ALA A 79 4.68 -1.09 -10.11
N ALA A 80 4.90 -1.22 -8.79
CA ALA A 80 5.95 -0.52 -8.06
C ALA A 80 7.20 -1.38 -7.77
N GLY A 81 7.20 -2.67 -8.13
CA GLY A 81 8.28 -3.61 -7.81
C GLY A 81 8.43 -3.92 -6.31
N CYS A 82 7.35 -3.83 -5.53
CA CYS A 82 7.33 -4.09 -4.09
C CYS A 82 7.30 -5.60 -3.80
N GLY A 83 8.22 -6.08 -2.96
CA GLY A 83 8.27 -7.48 -2.55
C GLY A 83 7.44 -7.83 -1.31
N GLN A 84 6.80 -6.84 -0.66
CA GLN A 84 6.13 -7.03 0.63
C GLN A 84 4.71 -6.44 0.61
N VAL A 85 3.75 -7.22 1.11
CA VAL A 85 2.36 -6.81 1.32
C VAL A 85 1.96 -7.18 2.74
N HIS A 86 1.40 -6.21 3.46
CA HIS A 86 0.88 -6.39 4.82
C HIS A 86 -0.62 -6.67 4.78
N CYS A 87 -0.99 -7.88 5.20
CA CYS A 87 -2.36 -8.33 5.34
C CYS A 87 -2.90 -7.91 6.72
N LEU A 88 -3.74 -6.87 6.76
CA LEU A 88 -4.36 -6.39 7.98
C LEU A 88 -5.37 -7.41 8.50
N ALA A 89 -5.21 -7.85 9.75
CA ALA A 89 -6.04 -8.90 10.35
C ALA A 89 -7.53 -8.51 10.50
N GLY A 90 -7.80 -7.25 10.82
CA GLY A 90 -9.14 -6.80 11.23
C GLY A 90 -9.33 -6.82 12.75
N THR A 91 -10.44 -6.25 13.20
CA THR A 91 -10.82 -6.21 14.63
C THR A 91 -12.01 -7.13 14.85
N THR A 92 -11.93 -7.99 15.86
CA THR A 92 -12.98 -8.94 16.20
C THR A 92 -12.90 -9.33 17.68
N ASP A 93 -14.05 -9.66 18.27
CA ASP A 93 -14.19 -10.28 19.58
C ASP A 93 -14.55 -11.78 19.48
N ASP A 94 -14.65 -12.32 18.26
CA ASP A 94 -14.88 -13.74 18.01
C ASP A 94 -13.64 -14.55 18.42
N SER A 95 -13.80 -15.42 19.41
CA SER A 95 -12.72 -16.27 19.93
C SER A 95 -12.19 -17.31 18.92
N ARG A 96 -12.83 -17.45 17.76
CA ARG A 96 -12.41 -18.37 16.69
C ARG A 96 -11.48 -17.70 15.66
N ALA A 97 -11.36 -16.37 15.68
CA ALA A 97 -10.50 -15.60 14.80
C ALA A 97 -9.02 -15.65 15.22
#